data_AF-A0A431MLH2-F1
#
_entry.id   AF-A0A431MLH2-F1
#
_cell.length_a   1.000
_cell.length_b   1.000
_cell.length_c   1.000
_cell.angle_alpha   90.00
_cell.angle_beta   90.00
_cell.angle_gamma   90.00
#
_symmetry.space_group_name_H-M   'P 1'
#
loop_
_entity.id
_entity.type
_entity.pdbx_description
1 polymer ?
#
loop_
_entity_poly.entity_id
_entity_poly.type
_entity_poly.pdbx_seq_one_letter_code
_entity_poly.pdbx_strand_id
1 'polypeptide(L)'
;MKKLLILLFLFNVSTGSLYSQNKTISGRVIAEDLETVPLASIMINDTVQVGRTDLNGFFQIEIPVSVNKLLFLFAGMEPTTIELADTCDEVEVIMMFSRIYDFKTLKKVDRLRMKRFKKLPELHKEAFTKGIFKTDKACYTQEFIPYYKKKIK
;
A
#
# COMPACT_ATOMS: atom_id res chain seq x y z
N MET A 1 -56.83 5.78 -3.03
CA MET A 1 -55.68 6.59 -3.53
C MET A 1 -54.74 7.07 -2.44
N LYS A 2 -55.20 7.58 -1.28
CA LYS A 2 -54.32 8.02 -0.16
C LYS A 2 -53.34 6.96 0.35
N LYS A 3 -53.77 5.69 0.48
CA LYS A 3 -52.89 4.58 0.92
C LYS A 3 -51.78 4.23 -0.08
N LEU A 4 -52.02 4.45 -1.38
CA LEU A 4 -51.03 4.21 -2.45
C LEU A 4 -49.96 5.32 -2.47
N LEU A 5 -50.38 6.57 -2.23
CA LEU A 5 -49.46 7.71 -2.11
C LEU A 5 -48.52 7.61 -0.92
N ILE A 6 -49.00 7.07 0.22
CA ILE A 6 -48.18 6.83 1.42
C ILE A 6 -47.13 5.72 1.15
N LEU A 7 -47.52 4.67 0.42
CA LEU A 7 -46.60 3.59 0.05
C LEU A 7 -45.51 4.08 -0.92
N LEU A 8 -45.85 4.97 -1.85
CA LEU A 8 -44.91 5.58 -2.79
C LEU A 8 -43.91 6.51 -2.09
N PHE A 9 -44.35 7.24 -1.07
CA PHE A 9 -43.49 8.13 -0.29
C PHE A 9 -42.48 7.35 0.56
N LEU A 10 -42.88 6.21 1.15
CA LEU A 10 -41.99 5.31 1.91
C LEU A 10 -40.92 4.64 1.03
N PHE A 11 -41.23 4.36 -0.24
CA PHE A 11 -40.27 3.75 -1.17
C PHE A 11 -39.18 4.72 -1.65
N ASN A 12 -39.44 6.03 -1.64
CA ASN A 12 -38.46 7.05 -2.04
C ASN A 12 -37.46 7.40 -0.92
N VAL A 13 -37.76 7.05 0.34
CA VAL A 13 -36.85 7.30 1.48
C VAL A 13 -35.77 6.21 1.60
N SER A 14 -35.95 5.03 0.99
CA SER A 14 -34.97 3.93 1.08
C SER A 14 -33.81 4.03 0.07
N THR A 15 -33.84 4.98 -0.87
CA THR A 15 -32.74 5.20 -1.82
C THR A 15 -31.66 6.15 -1.30
N GLY A 16 -31.82 6.67 -0.08
CA GLY A 16 -30.87 7.58 0.55
C GLY A 16 -29.68 6.86 1.18
N SER A 17 -28.51 7.08 0.60
CA SER A 17 -27.17 6.90 1.21
C SER A 17 -26.60 5.47 1.24
N LEU A 18 -26.18 4.98 0.07
CA LEU A 18 -25.01 4.09 0.01
C LEU A 18 -23.77 4.91 0.42
N TYR A 19 -23.56 5.08 1.73
CA TYR A 19 -22.26 5.55 2.21
C TYR A 19 -21.24 4.48 1.83
N SER A 20 -20.28 4.84 0.98
CA SER A 20 -19.03 4.09 0.91
C SER A 20 -18.46 4.07 2.32
N GLN A 21 -18.51 2.91 2.99
CA GLN A 21 -17.90 2.77 4.31
C GLN A 21 -16.41 2.98 4.09
N ASN A 22 -15.87 4.05 4.69
CA ASN A 22 -14.44 4.33 4.66
C ASN A 22 -13.81 3.80 5.95
N LYS A 23 -12.59 3.30 5.85
CA LYS A 23 -11.72 2.97 6.98
C LYS A 23 -10.53 3.91 6.99
N THR A 24 -10.04 4.21 8.19
CA THR A 24 -8.82 4.99 8.37
C THR A 24 -7.65 4.04 8.45
N ILE A 25 -6.63 4.27 7.62
CA ILE A 25 -5.36 3.56 7.66
C ILE A 25 -4.29 4.58 8.04
N SER A 26 -3.51 4.24 9.06
CA SER A 26 -2.34 5.01 9.48
C SER A 26 -1.08 4.20 9.24
N GLY A 27 0.08 4.84 9.29
CA GLY A 27 1.31 4.09 9.12
C GLY A 27 2.56 4.93 8.97
N ARG A 28 3.64 4.24 8.64
CA ARG A 28 4.95 4.85 8.40
C ARG A 28 5.66 4.16 7.24
N VAL A 29 6.36 4.94 6.42
CA VAL A 29 7.15 4.47 5.29
C VAL A 29 8.62 4.80 5.51
N ILE A 30 9.46 3.78 5.40
CA ILE A 30 10.92 3.89 5.42
C ILE A 30 11.53 3.23 4.18
N ALA A 31 12.79 3.54 3.89
CA ALA A 31 13.56 2.91 2.85
C ALA A 31 14.30 1.66 3.38
N GLU A 32 14.89 0.88 2.48
CA GLU A 32 15.62 -0.35 2.84
C GLU A 32 16.91 -0.12 3.66
N ASP A 33 17.35 1.14 3.81
CA ASP A 33 18.42 1.58 4.72
C ASP A 33 17.89 2.11 6.07
N LEU A 34 16.58 1.98 6.30
CA LEU A 34 15.84 2.40 7.49
C LEU A 34 15.68 3.91 7.66
N GLU A 35 16.00 4.70 6.63
CA GLU A 35 15.72 6.13 6.60
C GLU A 35 14.26 6.39 6.22
N THR A 36 13.68 7.48 6.72
CA THR A 36 12.28 7.84 6.44
C THR A 36 12.09 8.23 4.96
N VAL A 37 10.96 7.87 4.37
CA VAL A 37 10.61 8.30 2.99
C VAL A 37 9.55 9.40 3.06
N PRO A 38 9.94 10.68 3.00
CA PRO A 38 9.00 11.78 3.03
C PRO A 38 8.30 11.95 1.68
N LEU A 39 7.07 12.48 1.69
CA LEU A 39 6.29 12.82 0.49
C LEU A 39 6.04 11.63 -0.46
N ALA A 40 6.12 10.38 0.03
CA ALA A 40 5.74 9.20 -0.73
C ALA A 40 4.24 9.26 -1.04
N SER A 41 3.89 9.15 -2.32
CA SER A 41 2.50 9.13 -2.78
C SER A 41 1.87 7.78 -2.50
N ILE A 42 0.65 7.80 -1.94
CA ILE A 42 -0.13 6.61 -1.65
C ILE A 42 -1.32 6.60 -2.60
N MET A 43 -1.47 5.52 -3.35
CA MET A 43 -2.49 5.36 -4.38
C MET A 43 -3.34 4.11 -4.18
N ILE A 44 -4.60 4.21 -4.58
CA ILE A 44 -5.55 3.09 -4.69
C ILE A 44 -5.93 2.89 -6.16
N ASN A 45 -6.34 1.67 -6.52
CA ASN A 45 -6.74 1.31 -7.90
C ASN A 45 -5.70 1.76 -8.94
N ASP A 46 -4.42 1.70 -8.57
CA ASP A 46 -3.23 2.10 -9.32
C ASP A 46 -3.17 3.57 -9.80
N THR A 47 -4.19 4.39 -9.56
CA THR A 47 -4.36 5.68 -10.23
C THR A 47 -4.85 6.81 -9.32
N VAL A 48 -5.56 6.50 -8.23
CA VAL A 48 -6.18 7.51 -7.37
C VAL A 48 -5.26 7.78 -6.18
N GLN A 49 -4.65 8.96 -6.14
CA GLN A 49 -3.84 9.38 -5.00
C GLN A 49 -4.75 9.71 -3.81
N VAL A 50 -4.55 9.02 -2.68
CA VAL A 50 -5.34 9.18 -1.45
C VAL A 50 -4.59 9.89 -0.33
N GLY A 51 -3.26 9.98 -0.44
CA GLY A 51 -2.45 10.68 0.56
C GLY A 51 -0.98 10.75 0.19
N ARG A 52 -0.21 11.38 1.07
CA ARG A 52 1.25 11.40 1.05
C ARG A 52 1.80 11.24 2.45
N THR A 53 3.01 10.71 2.56
CA THR A 53 3.73 10.73 3.83
C THR A 53 4.20 12.14 4.18
N ASP A 54 4.26 12.43 5.48
CA ASP A 54 4.83 13.64 6.02
C ASP A 54 6.38 13.62 5.97
N LEU A 55 7.03 14.63 6.55
CA LEU A 55 8.50 14.74 6.56
C LEU A 55 9.20 13.62 7.34
N ASN A 56 8.49 12.93 8.23
CA ASN A 56 8.99 11.85 9.07
C ASN A 56 8.57 10.47 8.54
N GLY A 57 7.95 10.42 7.36
CA GLY A 57 7.47 9.20 6.71
C GLY A 57 6.12 8.70 7.24
N PHE A 58 5.45 9.40 8.15
CA PHE A 58 4.14 9.00 8.67
C PHE A 58 3.01 9.39 7.73
N PHE A 59 1.90 8.66 7.78
CA PHE A 59 0.69 9.01 7.05
C PHE A 59 -0.58 8.59 7.79
N GLN A 60 -1.69 9.23 7.41
CA GLN A 60 -3.04 8.82 7.76
C GLN A 60 -3.95 9.12 6.57
N ILE A 61 -4.68 8.12 6.10
CA ILE A 61 -5.55 8.18 4.92
C ILE A 61 -6.90 7.55 5.21
N GLU A 62 -7.93 8.02 4.52
CA GLU A 62 -9.25 7.38 4.50
C GLU A 62 -9.46 6.70 3.16
N ILE A 63 -9.73 5.39 3.18
CA ILE A 63 -9.96 4.59 1.98
C ILE A 63 -11.27 3.81 2.09
N PRO A 64 -11.95 3.49 0.98
CA PRO A 64 -13.11 2.61 1.01
C PRO A 64 -12.76 1.25 1.63
N VAL A 65 -13.66 0.68 2.42
CA VAL A 65 -13.50 -0.64 3.07
C VAL A 65 -13.27 -1.76 2.04
N SER A 66 -13.81 -1.61 0.83
CA SER A 66 -13.61 -2.54 -0.29
C SER A 66 -12.18 -2.55 -0.85
N VAL A 67 -11.36 -1.55 -0.52
CA VAL A 67 -9.98 -1.44 -0.99
C VAL A 67 -9.04 -2.07 0.02
N ASN A 68 -8.30 -3.08 -0.44
CA ASN A 68 -7.24 -3.74 0.33
C ASN A 68 -5.85 -3.56 -0.29
N LYS A 69 -5.74 -3.02 -1.52
CA LYS A 69 -4.47 -2.80 -2.21
C LYS A 69 -4.06 -1.34 -2.18
N LEU A 70 -2.84 -1.09 -1.69
CA LEU A 70 -2.20 0.22 -1.69
C LEU A 70 -0.93 0.18 -2.53
N LEU A 71 -0.71 1.23 -3.33
CA LEU A 71 0.50 1.43 -4.11
C LEU A 71 1.24 2.66 -3.58
N PHE A 72 2.47 2.46 -3.13
CA PHE A 72 3.38 3.50 -2.69
C PHE A 72 4.36 3.85 -3.81
N LEU A 73 4.49 5.14 -4.11
CA LEU A 73 5.37 5.69 -5.13
C LEU A 73 6.22 6.83 -4.58
N PHE A 74 7.51 6.78 -4.89
CA PHE A 74 8.44 7.88 -4.62
C PHE A 74 9.58 7.87 -5.64
N ALA A 75 10.11 9.05 -5.97
CA ALA A 75 11.22 9.17 -6.90
C ALA A 75 12.46 8.45 -6.35
N GLY A 76 13.10 7.61 -7.16
CA GLY A 76 14.26 6.82 -6.73
C GLY A 76 13.91 5.53 -5.97
N MET A 77 12.62 5.19 -5.80
CA MET A 77 12.19 3.94 -5.17
C MET A 77 11.55 2.99 -6.18
N GLU A 78 11.56 1.69 -5.89
CA GLU A 78 10.76 0.72 -6.59
C GLU A 78 9.28 0.87 -6.18
N PRO A 79 8.32 0.89 -7.14
CA PRO A 79 6.90 0.88 -6.82
C PRO A 79 6.55 -0.26 -5.87
N THR A 80 5.89 0.07 -4.77
CA THR A 80 5.61 -0.89 -3.69
C THR A 80 4.11 -1.08 -3.58
N THR A 81 3.61 -2.19 -4.11
CA THR A 81 2.20 -2.60 -3.98
C THR A 81 2.06 -3.57 -2.83
N ILE A 82 1.19 -3.25 -1.87
CA ILE A 82 0.88 -4.11 -0.73
C ILE A 82 -0.60 -4.47 -0.72
N GLU A 83 -0.92 -5.63 -0.16
CA GLU A 83 -2.28 -6.08 0.09
C GLU A 83 -2.49 -6.22 1.60
N LEU A 84 -3.35 -5.36 2.15
CA LEU A 84 -3.64 -5.26 3.57
C LEU A 84 -4.41 -6.48 4.07
N ALA A 85 -4.05 -7.00 5.25
CA ALA A 85 -4.93 -7.89 5.98
C ALA A 85 -6.13 -7.13 6.57
N ASP A 86 -7.22 -7.83 6.86
CA ASP A 86 -8.47 -7.22 7.35
C ASP A 86 -8.29 -6.46 8.68
N THR A 87 -7.32 -6.85 9.51
CA THR A 87 -7.04 -6.25 10.83
C THR A 87 -5.85 -5.27 10.82
N CYS A 88 -5.40 -4.83 9.64
CA CYS A 88 -4.19 -4.02 9.48
C CYS A 88 -4.53 -2.52 9.37
N ASP A 89 -4.73 -1.86 10.53
CA ASP A 89 -5.06 -0.43 10.61
C ASP A 89 -3.81 0.47 10.70
N GLU A 90 -2.68 -0.09 11.16
CA GLU A 90 -1.39 0.58 11.25
C GLU A 90 -0.36 -0.15 10.38
N VAL A 91 0.08 0.51 9.31
CA VAL A 91 0.84 -0.11 8.21
C VAL A 91 2.27 0.41 8.19
N GLU A 92 3.22 -0.51 8.30
CA GLU A 92 4.66 -0.19 8.41
C GLU A 92 5.39 -0.69 7.16
N VAL A 93 5.64 0.22 6.22
CA VAL A 93 6.09 -0.12 4.86
C VAL A 93 7.58 0.14 4.68
N ILE A 94 8.28 -0.82 4.08
CA ILE A 94 9.65 -0.64 3.61
C ILE A 94 9.66 -0.56 2.08
N MET A 95 10.08 0.58 1.54
CA MET A 95 10.29 0.74 0.10
C MET A 95 11.74 0.40 -0.27
N MET A 96 11.92 -0.35 -1.35
CA MET A 96 13.26 -0.65 -1.87
C MET A 96 13.75 0.48 -2.77
N PHE A 97 15.03 0.84 -2.71
CA PHE A 97 15.62 1.76 -3.69
C PHE A 97 15.54 1.21 -5.12
N SER A 98 15.17 2.06 -6.06
CA SER A 98 15.35 1.78 -7.48
C SER A 98 16.84 1.83 -7.79
N ARG A 99 17.36 0.75 -8.38
CA ARG A 99 18.77 0.64 -8.76
C ARG A 99 18.90 0.51 -10.26
N ILE A 100 19.90 1.19 -10.80
CA ILE A 100 20.31 1.05 -12.20
C ILE A 100 21.25 -0.16 -12.28
N TYR A 101 20.96 -1.07 -13.21
CA TYR A 101 21.74 -2.30 -13.40
C TYR A 101 22.35 -2.33 -14.80
N ASP A 102 23.48 -1.63 -14.96
CA ASP A 102 24.14 -1.55 -16.25
C ASP A 102 24.71 -2.90 -16.68
N PHE A 103 24.56 -3.17 -17.98
CA PHE A 103 25.11 -4.35 -18.66
C PHE A 103 24.65 -5.69 -18.03
N LYS A 104 23.41 -5.76 -17.52
CA LYS A 104 22.81 -6.99 -16.98
C LYS A 104 21.52 -7.37 -17.70
N THR A 105 21.29 -8.67 -17.88
CA THR A 105 20.02 -9.17 -18.38
C THR A 105 18.90 -8.99 -17.35
N LEU A 106 17.66 -8.78 -17.81
CA LEU A 106 16.50 -8.62 -16.91
C LEU A 106 16.36 -9.78 -15.91
N LYS A 107 16.61 -11.02 -16.34
CA LYS A 107 16.63 -12.19 -15.43
C LYS A 107 17.66 -12.06 -14.31
N LYS A 108 18.87 -11.56 -14.61
CA LYS A 108 19.92 -11.36 -13.61
C LYS A 108 19.56 -10.21 -12.67
N VAL A 109 18.94 -9.14 -13.20
CA VAL A 109 18.41 -8.02 -12.42
C VAL A 109 17.33 -8.51 -11.44
N ASP A 110 16.33 -9.24 -11.92
CA ASP A 110 15.26 -9.77 -11.06
C ASP A 110 15.79 -10.71 -9.99
N ARG A 111 16.80 -11.53 -10.29
CA ARG A 111 17.46 -12.36 -9.27
C ARG A 111 18.13 -11.52 -8.18
N LEU A 112 18.76 -10.41 -8.53
CA LEU A 112 19.38 -9.50 -7.55
C LEU A 112 18.32 -8.76 -6.73
N ARG A 113 17.28 -8.25 -7.38
CA ARG A 113 16.14 -7.58 -6.72
C ARG A 113 15.41 -8.54 -5.79
N MET A 114 15.12 -9.76 -6.21
CA MET A 114 14.52 -10.81 -5.37
C MET A 114 15.36 -11.11 -4.11
N LYS A 115 16.69 -11.11 -4.21
CA LYS A 115 17.56 -11.29 -3.02
C LYS A 115 17.39 -10.15 -2.01
N ARG A 116 17.20 -8.91 -2.47
CA ARG A 116 16.92 -7.75 -1.59
C ARG A 116 15.51 -7.85 -1.01
N PHE A 117 14.52 -8.15 -1.86
CA PHE A 117 13.13 -8.32 -1.49
C PHE A 117 12.94 -9.35 -0.35
N LYS A 118 13.65 -10.48 -0.42
CA LYS A 118 13.62 -11.51 0.63
C LYS A 118 14.14 -11.05 2.00
N LYS A 119 14.88 -9.93 2.06
CA LYS A 119 15.39 -9.37 3.32
C LYS A 119 14.42 -8.40 3.99
N LEU A 120 13.33 -8.01 3.33
CA LEU A 120 12.37 -7.06 3.89
C LEU A 120 11.81 -7.49 5.26
N PRO A 121 11.49 -8.78 5.53
CA PRO A 121 11.05 -9.20 6.85
C PRO A 121 12.13 -9.03 7.94
N GLU A 122 13.40 -9.26 7.60
CA GLU A 122 14.52 -9.04 8.53
C GLU A 122 14.71 -7.55 8.82
N LEU A 123 14.62 -6.70 7.78
CA LEU A 123 14.69 -5.25 7.91
C LEU A 123 13.52 -4.68 8.73
N HIS A 124 12.31 -5.24 8.59
CA HIS A 124 11.16 -4.84 9.42
C HIS A 124 11.41 -5.15 10.90
N LYS A 125 11.94 -6.34 11.19
CA LYS A 125 12.33 -6.70 12.54
C LYS A 125 13.44 -5.78 13.09
N GLU A 126 14.40 -5.38 12.25
CA GLU A 126 15.43 -4.41 12.63
C GLU A 126 14.86 -3.01 12.90
N ALA A 127 13.92 -2.54 12.08
CA ALA A 127 13.22 -1.28 12.29
C ALA A 127 12.45 -1.29 13.63
N PHE A 128 11.83 -2.42 13.97
CA PHE A 128 11.17 -2.63 15.25
C PHE A 128 12.16 -2.57 16.43
N THR A 129 13.29 -3.28 16.36
CA THR A 129 14.28 -3.27 17.44
C THR A 129 14.90 -1.88 17.65
N LYS A 130 14.96 -1.06 16.60
CA LYS A 130 15.40 0.34 16.64
C LYS A 130 14.30 1.32 17.09
N GLY A 131 13.07 0.86 17.33
CA GLY A 131 11.93 1.69 17.70
C GLY A 131 11.40 2.60 16.58
N ILE A 132 11.79 2.33 15.32
CA ILE A 132 11.27 3.03 14.14
C ILE A 132 9.85 2.55 13.84
N PHE A 133 9.63 1.25 14.00
CA PHE A 133 8.36 0.54 13.88
C PHE A 133 7.87 0.04 15.23
N LYS A 134 6.56 -0.15 15.35
CA LYS A 134 5.83 -0.62 16.52
C LYS A 134 5.62 -2.12 16.52
N THR A 135 5.65 -2.77 15.35
CA THR A 135 5.42 -4.21 15.22
C THR A 135 6.65 -4.95 14.70
N ASP A 136 6.84 -6.21 15.09
CA ASP A 136 7.99 -7.01 14.64
C ASP A 136 7.81 -7.54 13.21
N LYS A 137 6.59 -7.51 12.67
CA LYS A 137 6.20 -8.08 11.38
C LYS A 137 5.13 -7.21 10.71
N ALA A 138 5.23 -7.11 9.39
CA ALA A 138 4.21 -6.45 8.57
C ALA A 138 2.86 -7.16 8.65
N CYS A 139 1.78 -6.37 8.74
CA CYS A 139 0.39 -6.86 8.68
C CYS A 139 -0.20 -6.90 7.26
N TYR A 140 0.65 -6.88 6.24
CA TYR A 140 0.27 -6.93 4.83
C TYR A 140 1.11 -7.97 4.09
N THR A 141 0.63 -8.39 2.92
CA THR A 141 1.42 -9.17 1.98
C THR A 141 1.94 -8.28 0.85
N GLN A 142 3.12 -8.62 0.34
CA GLN A 142 3.73 -7.93 -0.78
C GLN A 142 4.25 -8.98 -1.76
N GLU A 143 3.91 -8.83 -3.03
CA GLU A 143 4.40 -9.71 -4.08
C GLU A 143 5.59 -9.07 -4.83
N PHE A 144 6.56 -9.88 -5.20
CA PHE A 144 7.67 -9.43 -6.03
C PHE A 144 7.25 -9.32 -7.49
N ILE A 145 7.37 -8.13 -8.07
CA ILE A 145 7.04 -7.88 -9.49
C ILE A 145 8.34 -7.93 -10.33
N PRO A 146 8.55 -8.98 -11.16
CA PRO A 146 9.72 -9.09 -12.02
C PRO A 146 9.63 -8.14 -13.22
N TYR A 147 10.77 -7.63 -13.67
CA TYR A 147 10.87 -6.93 -14.95
C TYR A 147 10.79 -7.89 -16.13
N TYR A 148 11.34 -9.10 -15.98
CA TYR A 148 11.31 -10.13 -17.00
C TYR A 148 9.96 -10.85 -17.04
N LYS A 149 9.13 -10.54 -18.03
CA LYS A 149 7.95 -11.35 -18.38
C LYS A 149 8.35 -12.45 -19.37
N LYS A 150 8.26 -13.72 -18.96
CA LYS A 150 8.45 -14.85 -19.88
C LYS A 150 7.29 -14.83 -20.87
N LYS A 151 7.57 -14.71 -22.17
CA LYS A 151 6.54 -14.90 -23.20
C LYS A 151 6.01 -16.33 -23.07
N ILE A 152 4.70 -16.46 -22.84
CA ILE A 152 4.00 -17.74 -22.96
C ILE A 152 4.05 -18.07 -24.46
N LYS A 153 4.64 -19.21 -24.79
CA LYS A 153 4.66 -19.74 -26.16
C LYS A 153 3.38 -20.52 -26.40
#